data_AF-F8JXK0-F1
#
_entry.id   AF-F8JXK0-F1
#
_cell.length_a   1.000
_cell.length_b   1.000
_cell.length_c   1.000
_cell.angle_alpha   90.00
_cell.angle_beta   90.00
_cell.angle_gamma   90.00
#
_symmetry.space_group_name_H-M   'P 1'
#
loop_
_entity.id
_entity.type
_entity.pdbx_description
1 polymer ?
#
loop_
_entity_poly.entity_id
_entity_poly.type
_entity_poly.pdbx_seq_one_letter_code
_entity_poly.pdbx_strand_id
1 'polypeptide(L)' 'MLITISAVVLFGVFLAFLLRSRSLGFGGAFVAVMFGFFLASTGAAGPITRLTTDVAHTLASLGH' A
#
# COMPACT_ATOMS: atom_id res chain seq x y z
N MET A 1 -15.69 2.74 10.14
CA MET A 1 -14.83 3.95 10.03
C MET A 1 -14.98 4.53 8.63
N LEU A 2 -15.80 5.56 8.44
CA LEU A 2 -16.04 6.15 7.10
C LEU A 2 -14.86 7.03 6.64
N ILE A 3 -14.28 7.78 7.58
CA ILE A 3 -13.21 8.75 7.34
C ILE A 3 -11.90 8.08 6.90
N THR A 4 -11.53 6.95 7.51
CA THR A 4 -10.29 6.23 7.18
C THR A 4 -10.31 5.73 5.73
N ILE A 5 -11.45 5.25 5.24
CA ILE A 5 -11.60 4.79 3.84
C ILE A 5 -11.38 5.96 2.89
N SER A 6 -11.98 7.12 3.18
CA SER A 6 -11.79 8.33 2.38
C SER A 6 -10.33 8.82 2.37
N ALA A 7 -9.63 8.75 3.51
CA ALA A 7 -8.21 9.12 3.60
C ALA A 7 -7.31 8.19 2.76
N VAL A 8 -7.51 6.87 2.83
CA VAL A 8 -6.76 5.89 2.02
C VAL A 8 -6.92 6.17 0.53
N VAL A 9 -8.16 6.38 0.09
CA VAL A 9 -8.45 6.65 -1.33
C VAL A 9 -7.80 7.96 -1.77
N LEU A 10 -7.89 9.02 -0.95
CA LEU A 10 -7.28 10.31 -1.24
C LEU A 10 -5.75 10.21 -1.38
N PHE A 11 -5.07 9.62 -0.39
CA PHE A 11 -3.62 9.45 -0.45
C PHE A 11 -3.19 8.49 -1.56
N GLY A 12 -3.98 7.45 -1.85
CA GLY A 12 -3.72 6.50 -2.92
C GLY A 12 -3.78 7.14 -4.31
N VAL A 13 -4.79 7.97 -4.58
CA VAL A 13 -4.91 8.72 -5.84
C VAL A 13 -3.77 9.73 -5.97
N PHE A 14 -3.44 10.45 -4.89
CA PHE A 14 -2.34 11.41 -4.90
C PHE A 14 -1.00 10.72 -5.15
N LEU A 15 -0.76 9.58 -4.50
CA LEU A 15 0.42 8.75 -4.71
C LEU A 15 0.50 8.27 -6.17
N ALA A 16 -0.59 7.74 -6.73
CA ALA A 16 -0.63 7.30 -8.13
C ALA A 16 -0.28 8.44 -9.10
N PHE A 17 -0.74 9.66 -8.82
CA PHE A 17 -0.42 10.85 -9.60
C PHE A 17 1.06 11.27 -9.47
N LEU A 18 1.63 11.18 -8.26
CA LEU A 18 3.05 11.44 -8.00
C LEU A 18 3.97 10.43 -8.71
N LEU A 19 3.62 9.13 -8.65
CA LEU A 19 4.31 8.07 -9.41
C LEU A 19 4.22 8.33 -10.91
N ARG A 20 3.04 8.73 -11.40
CA ARG A 20 2.82 9.05 -12.82
C ARG A 20 3.67 10.22 -13.28
N SER A 21 3.85 11.21 -12.42
CA SER A 21 4.63 12.42 -12.71
C SER A 21 6.15 12.22 -12.57
N ARG A 22 6.62 11.01 -12.19
CA ARG A 22 8.02 10.68 -11.84
C ARG A 22 8.62 11.63 -10.78
N SER A 23 7.79 12.35 -10.03
CA SER A 23 8.20 13.29 -8.98
C SER A 23 8.27 12.57 -7.64
N LEU A 24 8.98 11.43 -7.58
CA LEU A 24 9.31 10.77 -6.32
C LEU A 24 10.45 11.52 -5.62
N GLY A 25 10.19 12.77 -5.25
CA GLY A 25 10.98 13.50 -4.27
C GLY A 25 10.54 13.16 -2.84
N PHE A 26 11.01 13.93 -1.86
CA PHE A 26 10.65 13.77 -0.45
C PHE A 26 9.13 13.81 -0.19
N GLY A 27 8.38 14.62 -0.93
CA GLY A 27 6.93 14.68 -0.80
C GLY A 27 6.21 13.39 -1.21
N GLY A 28 6.70 12.71 -2.27
CA GLY A 28 6.15 11.44 -2.72
C GLY A 28 6.36 10.31 -1.71
N ALA A 29 7.54 10.27 -1.09
CA ALA A 29 7.86 9.31 -0.04
C ALA A 29 6.95 9.47 1.19
N PHE A 30 6.70 10.71 1.62
CA PHE A 30 5.78 10.98 2.74
C PHE A 30 4.36 10.50 2.45
N VAL A 31 3.84 10.79 1.26
CA VAL A 31 2.50 10.36 0.82
C VAL A 31 2.42 8.82 0.75
N ALA A 32 3.48 8.15 0.30
CA ALA A 32 3.54 6.69 0.25
C ALA A 32 3.44 6.05 1.64
N VAL A 33 4.17 6.60 2.62
CA VAL A 33 4.13 6.11 4.01
C VAL A 33 2.75 6.32 4.63
N MET A 34 2.16 7.52 4.45
CA MET A 34 0.80 7.81 4.93
C MET A 34 -0.22 6.88 4.30
N PHE A 35 -0.17 6.69 2.98
CA PHE A 35 -1.02 5.74 2.28
C PHE A 35 -0.89 4.32 2.85
N GLY A 36 0.34 3.82 3.05
CA GLY A 36 0.60 2.49 3.62
C GLY A 36 0.04 2.34 5.04
N PHE A 37 0.25 3.34 5.91
CA PHE A 37 -0.27 3.34 7.28
C PHE A 37 -1.80 3.29 7.30
N PHE A 38 -2.46 4.14 6.51
CA PHE A 38 -3.91 4.14 6.43
C PHE A 38 -4.45 2.85 5.79
N LEU A 39 -3.80 2.33 4.74
CA LEU A 39 -4.20 1.08 4.09
C LEU A 39 -4.10 -0.12 5.05
N ALA A 40 -3.04 -0.19 5.85
CA ALA A 40 -2.88 -1.22 6.88
C ALA A 40 -3.92 -1.10 8.00
N SER A 41 -4.43 0.11 8.27
CA SER A 41 -5.53 0.31 9.23
C SER A 41 -6.91 -0.05 8.69
N THR A 42 -7.02 -0.37 7.38
CA THR A 42 -8.27 -0.85 6.78
C THR A 42 -8.44 -2.36 6.90
N GLY A 43 -9.66 -2.85 6.70
CA GLY A 43 -9.96 -4.29 6.61
C GLY A 43 -9.23 -5.03 5.47
N ALA A 44 -8.52 -4.32 4.59
CA ALA A 44 -7.70 -4.91 3.55
C ALA A 44 -6.39 -5.52 4.08
N ALA A 45 -5.97 -5.21 5.31
CA ALA A 45 -4.75 -5.76 5.90
C ALA A 45 -4.75 -7.29 5.93
N GLY A 46 -5.86 -7.92 6.35
CA GLY A 46 -5.97 -9.38 6.42
C GLY A 46 -5.79 -10.08 5.06
N PRO A 47 -6.52 -9.68 4.00
CA PRO A 47 -6.29 -10.18 2.65
C PRO A 47 -4.88 -9.90 2.10
N ILE A 48 -4.35 -8.68 2.27
CA ILE A 48 -3.02 -8.31 1.75
C ILE A 48 -1.90 -9.13 2.40
N THR A 49 -1.93 -9.28 3.73
CA THR A 49 -0.95 -10.09 4.45
C THR A 49 -1.02 -11.54 4.02
N ARG A 50 -2.21 -12.12 3.88
CA ARG A 50 -2.37 -13.50 3.38
C ARG A 50 -1.79 -13.68 1.98
N LEU A 51 -2.11 -12.79 1.04
CA LEU A 51 -1.56 -12.85 -0.31
C LEU A 51 -0.02 -12.74 -0.30
N THR A 52 0.54 -11.84 0.50
CA THR A 52 2.00 -11.69 0.62
C THR A 52 2.65 -12.94 1.21
N THR A 53 2.04 -13.52 2.25
CA THR A 53 2.51 -14.76 2.87
C THR A 53 2.42 -15.95 1.91
N ASP A 54 1.32 -16.07 1.16
CA ASP A 54 1.13 -17.15 0.19
C ASP A 54 2.17 -17.05 -0.93
N VAL A 55 2.40 -15.85 -1.47
CA VAL A 55 3.46 -15.62 -2.48
C VAL A 55 4.83 -15.95 -1.89
N ALA A 56 5.15 -15.48 -0.69
CA ALA A 56 6.41 -15.79 -0.03
C ALA A 56 6.60 -17.31 0.17
N HIS A 57 5.55 -18.02 0.55
CA HIS A 57 5.56 -19.47 0.71
C HIS A 57 5.76 -20.19 -0.63
N THR A 58 5.09 -19.74 -1.70
CA THR A 58 5.29 -20.33 -3.04
C THR A 58 6.73 -20.12 -3.53
N LEU A 59 7.30 -18.92 -3.36
CA LEU A 59 8.69 -18.64 -3.72
C LEU A 59 9.67 -19.48 -2.90
N ALA A 60 9.44 -19.61 -1.58
CA ALA A 60 10.25 -20.48 -0.73
C ALA A 60 10.16 -21.96 -1.15
N SER A 61 8.99 -22.42 -1.58
CA SER A 61 8.80 -23.80 -2.08
C SER A 61 9.40 -24.07 -3.46
N LEU A 62 9.65 -23.03 -4.26
CA LEU A 62 10.30 -23.14 -5.57
C LEU A 62 11.83 -23.09 -5.47
N GLY A 63 12.37 -22.54 -4.37
CA GLY A 63 13.80 -22.48 -4.10
C GLY A 63 14.36 -23.71 -3.38
N HIS A 64 13.52 -24.70 -3.09
CA HIS A 64 13.86 -25.96 -2.43
C HIS A 64 13.60 -27.14 -3.37
#